data_AF-A0A8K0K5N3-F1
#
_entry.id   AF-A0A8K0K5N3-F1
#
_cell.length_a   1.000
_cell.length_b   1.000
_cell.length_c   1.000
_cell.angle_alpha   90.00
_cell.angle_beta   90.00
_cell.angle_gamma   90.00
#
_symmetry.space_group_name_H-M   'P 1'
#
loop_
_entity.id
_entity.type
_entity.pdbx_description
1 polymer ?
#
loop_
_entity_poly.entity_id
_entity_poly.type
_entity_poly.pdbx_seq_one_letter_code
_entity_poly.pdbx_strand_id
1 'polypeptide(L)'
;MAYGSTTLTPEMSVDATEWEGATPYEEIPGPKPLPILGNAHRFIPGIGMMGCGDLLEQHSKLYHKYGKIVKLSGIPGWNDMVLLFDPMHFEEVYRKEGGLPIRDFLHSVTYFRKVTRKDFFEGVGGLLTENGEGWREFRSKVNPPMMQHRLTKTYFQPILDVTNEFIARVRSLRDANDEMPEDFSNELFKWSLESITMVALDKRLGCLEPNLRPDSEPQLMINAVNELFKCWEIMDLKPSIWKVISTPTWIRFVKLMDFFTE
;
A
#
# COMPACT_ATOMS: atom_id res chain seq x y z
N MET A 1 9.64 0.86 -20.98
CA MET A 1 9.43 2.32 -20.97
C MET A 1 9.88 2.84 -19.63
N ALA A 2 10.92 3.69 -19.62
CA ALA A 2 11.48 4.26 -18.40
C ALA A 2 10.47 5.26 -17.84
N TYR A 3 9.93 5.00 -16.65
CA TYR A 3 9.37 6.07 -15.84
C TYR A 3 10.52 7.02 -15.54
N GLY A 4 10.35 8.29 -15.91
CA GLY A 4 11.41 9.28 -15.94
C GLY A 4 12.17 9.34 -14.63
N SER A 5 13.50 9.30 -14.73
CA SER A 5 14.38 9.73 -13.65
C SER A 5 14.04 11.19 -13.35
N THR A 6 13.26 11.43 -12.30
CA THR A 6 13.04 12.77 -11.78
C THR A 6 14.37 13.22 -11.21
N THR A 7 15.08 14.05 -11.96
CA THR A 7 16.30 14.70 -11.49
C THR A 7 15.90 15.60 -10.32
N LEU A 8 16.30 15.22 -9.11
CA LEU A 8 16.12 16.04 -7.91
C LEU A 8 16.87 17.36 -8.13
N THR A 9 16.15 18.47 -8.23
CA THR A 9 16.75 19.79 -8.08
C THR A 9 17.13 19.98 -6.61
N PRO A 10 18.42 20.24 -6.30
CA PRO A 10 18.87 20.38 -4.93
C PRO A 10 18.54 21.79 -4.43
N GLU A 11 17.31 22.00 -3.96
CA GLU A 11 16.97 23.18 -3.15
C GLU A 11 16.75 22.75 -1.69
N MET A 12 17.81 22.22 -1.09
CA MET A 12 17.99 22.25 0.35
C MET A 12 19.41 22.72 0.59
N SER A 13 19.58 23.93 1.13
CA SER A 13 20.85 24.37 1.70
C SER A 13 21.08 23.56 2.97
N VAL A 14 21.56 22.33 2.82
CA VAL A 14 21.95 21.49 3.94
C VAL A 14 23.24 22.09 4.50
N ASP A 15 23.27 22.36 5.80
CA ASP A 15 24.45 22.88 6.48
C ASP A 15 25.59 21.86 6.31
N ALA A 16 26.62 22.22 5.53
CA ALA A 16 27.72 21.33 5.17
C ALA A 16 28.48 20.81 6.40
N THR A 17 28.36 21.51 7.54
CA THR A 17 28.98 21.14 8.81
C THR A 17 28.38 19.87 9.45
N GLU A 18 27.12 19.50 9.15
CA GLU A 18 26.50 18.27 9.68
C GLU A 18 27.14 16.98 9.11
N TRP A 19 27.84 17.07 7.97
CA TRP A 19 28.32 15.90 7.22
C TRP A 19 29.82 15.64 7.36
N GLU A 20 30.58 16.52 8.04
CA GLU A 20 32.04 16.42 8.15
C GLU A 20 32.54 15.16 8.89
N GLY A 21 31.64 14.41 9.54
CA GLY A 21 31.93 13.11 10.17
C GLY A 21 31.00 11.96 9.72
N ALA A 22 30.21 12.16 8.67
CA ALA A 22 29.25 11.14 8.22
C ALA A 22 29.95 9.94 7.55
N THR A 23 29.55 8.73 7.92
CA THR A 23 30.01 7.50 7.25
C THR A 23 29.51 7.47 5.79
N PRO A 24 30.32 7.01 4.83
CA PRO A 24 29.91 6.92 3.43
C PRO A 24 28.65 6.06 3.23
N TYR A 25 27.84 6.40 2.23
CA TYR A 25 26.60 5.69 1.90
C TYR A 25 26.83 4.19 1.60
N GLU A 26 27.99 3.86 1.03
CA GLU A 26 28.44 2.51 0.71
C GLU A 26 28.63 1.63 1.95
N GLU A 27 28.92 2.26 3.09
CA GLU A 27 29.20 1.61 4.37
C GLU A 27 27.94 1.31 5.18
N ILE A 28 26.76 1.79 4.75
CA ILE A 28 25.50 1.41 5.40
C ILE A 28 25.39 -0.12 5.43
N PRO A 29 25.18 -0.74 6.61
CA PRO A 29 25.09 -2.19 6.77
C PRO A 29 23.98 -2.78 5.90
N GLY A 30 24.16 -4.00 5.40
CA GLY A 30 23.09 -4.68 4.69
C GLY A 30 23.56 -5.81 3.79
N PRO A 31 22.63 -6.54 3.16
CA PRO A 31 22.96 -7.64 2.28
C PRO A 31 23.80 -7.17 1.10
N LYS A 32 25.01 -7.74 0.97
CA LYS A 32 25.88 -7.41 -0.16
C LYS A 32 25.36 -8.10 -1.44
N PRO A 33 25.25 -7.35 -2.56
CA PRO A 33 24.77 -7.89 -3.84
C PRO A 33 25.76 -8.88 -4.44
N LEU A 34 25.28 -9.94 -5.10
CA LEU A 34 26.12 -10.81 -5.90
C LEU A 34 26.47 -10.13 -7.24
N PRO A 35 27.62 -10.43 -7.87
CA PRO A 35 27.91 -9.95 -9.21
C PRO A 35 26.79 -10.33 -10.19
N ILE A 36 26.35 -9.38 -11.02
CA ILE A 36 25.30 -9.52 -12.05
C ILE A 36 23.89 -9.71 -11.49
N LEU A 37 23.67 -10.68 -10.59
CA LEU A 37 22.34 -11.03 -10.06
C LEU A 37 21.86 -10.11 -8.94
N GLY A 38 22.80 -9.39 -8.31
CA GLY A 38 22.50 -8.45 -7.25
C GLY A 38 21.85 -9.12 -6.04
N ASN A 39 20.88 -8.47 -5.41
CA ASN A 39 20.14 -9.02 -4.26
C ASN A 39 18.82 -9.72 -4.64
N ALA A 40 18.46 -9.79 -5.93
CA ALA A 40 17.19 -10.39 -6.38
C ALA A 40 17.03 -11.87 -5.98
N HIS A 41 18.12 -12.64 -5.97
CA HIS A 41 18.13 -14.04 -5.55
C HIS A 41 17.64 -14.26 -4.12
N ARG A 42 17.69 -13.24 -3.27
CA ARG A 42 17.24 -13.33 -1.87
C ARG A 42 15.73 -13.40 -1.73
N PHE A 43 14.98 -13.12 -2.79
CA PHE A 43 13.52 -13.25 -2.83
C PHE A 43 13.06 -14.60 -3.38
N ILE A 44 13.98 -15.49 -3.78
CA ILE A 44 13.62 -16.82 -4.30
C ILE A 44 13.15 -17.70 -3.13
N PRO A 45 11.92 -18.25 -3.17
CA PRO A 45 11.38 -19.11 -2.12
C PRO A 45 12.29 -20.29 -1.80
N GLY A 46 12.51 -20.57 -0.52
CA GLY A 46 13.36 -21.67 -0.03
C GLY A 46 14.87 -21.46 -0.15
N ILE A 47 15.33 -20.43 -0.87
CA ILE A 47 16.76 -20.14 -1.06
C ILE A 47 17.16 -18.87 -0.31
N GLY A 48 16.40 -17.80 -0.52
CA GLY A 48 16.76 -16.47 -0.08
C GLY A 48 16.20 -16.11 1.30
N MET A 49 16.95 -15.29 2.04
CA MET A 49 16.54 -14.77 3.37
C MET A 49 15.19 -14.02 3.35
N MET A 50 14.81 -13.45 2.19
CA MET A 50 13.55 -12.74 1.95
C MET A 50 12.58 -13.55 1.06
N GLY A 51 12.90 -14.82 0.76
CA GLY A 51 12.05 -15.72 -0.02
C GLY A 51 11.07 -16.51 0.85
N CYS A 52 11.25 -16.49 2.17
CA CYS A 52 10.40 -17.19 3.14
C CYS A 52 9.98 -16.23 4.25
N GLY A 53 8.77 -16.47 4.79
CA GLY A 53 8.19 -15.65 5.83
C GLY A 53 7.44 -14.44 5.28
N ASP A 54 6.57 -13.87 6.10
CA ASP A 54 5.88 -12.62 5.78
C ASP A 54 6.84 -11.41 5.84
N LEU A 55 6.35 -10.24 5.44
CA LEU A 55 7.14 -9.01 5.40
C LEU A 55 7.74 -8.67 6.78
N LEU A 56 7.01 -8.93 7.86
CA LEU A 56 7.46 -8.64 9.23
C LEU A 56 8.63 -9.55 9.62
N GLU A 57 8.53 -10.84 9.33
CA GLU A 57 9.62 -11.79 9.58
C GLU A 57 10.87 -11.42 8.78
N GLN A 58 10.70 -11.04 7.51
CA GLN A 58 11.80 -10.60 6.66
C GLN A 58 12.50 -9.36 7.22
N HIS A 59 11.73 -8.34 7.64
CA HIS A 59 12.26 -7.12 8.26
C HIS A 59 12.94 -7.41 9.59
N SER A 60 12.35 -8.27 10.42
CA SER A 60 12.94 -8.72 11.68
C SER A 60 14.30 -9.38 11.46
N LYS A 61 14.43 -10.27 10.48
CA LYS A 61 15.71 -10.91 10.13
C LYS A 61 16.76 -9.88 9.70
N LEU A 62 16.37 -8.86 8.93
CA LEU A 62 17.28 -7.78 8.51
C LEU A 62 17.75 -6.95 9.71
N TYR A 63 16.83 -6.55 10.58
CA TYR A 63 17.13 -5.80 11.80
C TYR A 63 18.10 -6.57 12.71
N HIS A 64 17.80 -7.83 13.04
CA HIS A 64 18.66 -8.62 13.93
C HIS A 64 20.04 -8.89 13.34
N LYS A 65 20.17 -8.92 12.00
CA LYS A 65 21.43 -9.21 11.33
C LYS A 65 22.30 -7.98 11.09
N TYR A 66 21.69 -6.84 10.73
CA TYR A 66 22.42 -5.66 10.26
C TYR A 66 22.20 -4.43 11.14
N GLY A 67 21.25 -4.46 12.07
CA GLY A 67 20.98 -3.40 13.03
C GLY A 67 19.89 -2.42 12.60
N LYS A 68 19.97 -1.20 13.13
CA LYS A 68 18.92 -0.17 13.09
C LYS A 68 18.76 0.55 11.75
N ILE A 69 19.75 0.42 10.86
CA ILE A 69 19.76 1.00 9.52
C ILE A 69 20.32 -0.05 8.57
N VAL A 70 19.58 -0.35 7.50
CA VAL A 70 19.93 -1.43 6.57
C VAL A 70 19.75 -0.98 5.14
N LYS A 71 20.81 -1.06 4.33
CA LYS A 71 20.74 -0.81 2.90
C LYS A 71 20.48 -2.11 2.14
N LEU A 72 19.44 -2.10 1.31
CA LEU A 72 19.12 -3.14 0.34
C LEU A 72 19.24 -2.56 -1.07
N SER A 73 20.31 -2.93 -1.76
CA SER A 73 20.68 -2.39 -3.08
C SER A 73 20.79 -3.47 -4.16
N GLY A 74 20.92 -3.03 -5.41
CA GLY A 74 21.23 -3.94 -6.53
C GLY A 74 20.11 -4.93 -6.83
N ILE A 75 18.84 -4.53 -6.71
CA ILE A 75 17.70 -5.31 -7.18
C ILE A 75 17.31 -4.75 -8.56
N PRO A 76 17.30 -5.57 -9.64
CA PRO A 76 16.97 -5.09 -10.97
C PRO A 76 15.61 -4.39 -11.04
N GLY A 77 15.61 -3.15 -11.54
CA GLY A 77 14.40 -2.33 -11.69
C GLY A 77 13.95 -1.60 -10.44
N TRP A 78 14.71 -1.70 -9.33
CA TRP A 78 14.43 -1.01 -8.06
C TRP A 78 15.57 -0.04 -7.74
N ASN A 79 15.23 1.06 -7.07
CA ASN A 79 16.20 1.95 -6.45
C ASN A 79 16.77 1.31 -5.18
N ASP A 80 17.94 1.77 -4.75
CA ASP A 80 18.49 1.38 -3.45
C ASP A 80 17.52 1.81 -2.34
N MET A 81 17.24 0.89 -1.41
CA MET A 81 16.37 1.15 -0.27
C MET A 81 17.19 1.20 1.00
N VAL A 82 16.96 2.23 1.82
CA VAL A 82 17.48 2.30 3.19
C VAL A 82 16.30 2.04 4.14
N LEU A 83 16.34 0.89 4.79
CA LEU A 83 15.36 0.48 5.79
C LEU A 83 15.80 0.99 7.16
N LEU A 84 14.89 1.68 7.84
CA LEU A 84 15.11 2.27 9.15
C LEU A 84 14.30 1.49 10.19
N PHE A 85 14.92 1.21 11.35
CA PHE A 85 14.30 0.47 12.45
C PHE A 85 14.39 1.20 13.81
N ASP A 86 14.85 2.46 13.80
CA ASP A 86 14.90 3.31 14.99
C ASP A 86 13.91 4.47 14.83
N PRO A 87 12.98 4.69 15.79
CA PRO A 87 12.08 5.83 15.78
C PRO A 87 12.77 7.19 15.67
N MET A 88 14.00 7.34 16.17
CA MET A 88 14.75 8.59 16.05
C MET A 88 15.14 8.88 14.60
N HIS A 89 15.46 7.86 13.81
CA HIS A 89 15.71 8.04 12.38
C HIS A 89 14.44 8.43 11.62
N PHE A 90 13.26 7.95 12.06
CA PHE A 90 11.99 8.36 11.45
C PHE A 90 11.74 9.86 11.67
N GLU A 91 11.97 10.34 12.90
CA GLU A 91 11.84 11.75 13.23
C GLU A 91 12.76 12.61 12.35
N GLU A 92 14.02 12.22 12.18
CA GLU A 92 14.96 12.94 11.32
C GLU A 92 14.49 13.02 9.87
N VAL A 93 13.98 11.92 9.30
CA VAL A 93 13.42 11.90 7.95
C VAL A 93 12.23 12.85 7.84
N TYR A 94 11.30 12.81 8.79
CA TYR A 94 10.12 13.69 8.76
C TYR A 94 10.47 15.16 8.97
N ARG A 95 11.47 15.49 9.80
CA ARG A 95 11.94 16.87 9.98
C ARG A 95 12.63 17.43 8.74
N LYS A 96 13.25 16.56 7.93
CA LYS A 96 13.94 16.91 6.68
C LYS A 96 13.06 16.69 5.44
N GLU A 97 11.79 16.30 5.61
CA GLU A 97 10.86 16.10 4.50
C GLU A 97 10.53 17.45 3.83
N GLY A 98 10.61 17.49 2.50
CA GLY A 98 10.23 18.67 1.72
C GLY A 98 8.71 18.84 1.60
N GLY A 99 8.26 20.01 1.13
CA GLY A 99 6.83 20.30 0.94
C GLY A 99 6.12 19.49 -0.17
N LEU A 100 6.83 18.59 -0.85
CA LEU A 100 6.34 17.69 -1.88
C LEU A 100 6.96 16.29 -1.68
N PRO A 101 6.45 15.51 -0.71
CA PRO A 101 6.96 14.16 -0.48
C PRO A 101 6.74 13.27 -1.70
N ILE A 102 7.72 12.40 -1.98
CA ILE A 102 7.66 11.44 -3.07
C ILE A 102 7.61 10.04 -2.47
N ARG A 103 6.64 9.24 -2.92
CA ARG A 103 6.52 7.82 -2.57
C ARG A 103 6.60 6.99 -3.85
N ASP A 104 7.71 6.28 -4.00
CA ASP A 104 7.97 5.37 -5.12
C ASP A 104 7.35 3.99 -4.83
N PHE A 105 6.01 3.92 -4.89
CA PHE A 105 5.24 2.74 -4.51
C PHE A 105 4.02 2.54 -5.43
N LEU A 106 3.43 1.34 -5.40
CA LEU A 106 2.24 0.96 -6.20
C LEU A 106 2.40 1.18 -7.71
N HIS A 107 3.53 0.77 -8.28
CA HIS A 107 3.81 0.92 -9.71
C HIS A 107 2.75 0.25 -10.58
N SER A 108 2.21 -0.89 -10.16
CA SER A 108 1.14 -1.60 -10.89
C SER A 108 -0.14 -0.76 -11.01
N VAL A 109 -0.56 -0.10 -9.93
CA VAL A 109 -1.73 0.78 -9.89
C VAL A 109 -1.49 2.04 -10.75
N THR A 110 -0.30 2.63 -10.64
CA THR A 110 0.09 3.79 -11.46
C THR A 110 0.03 3.47 -12.94
N TYR A 111 0.59 2.32 -13.35
CA TYR A 111 0.56 1.87 -14.74
C TYR A 111 -0.86 1.61 -15.22
N PHE A 112 -1.68 0.93 -14.40
CA PHE A 112 -3.07 0.68 -14.75
C PHE A 112 -3.84 1.98 -15.01
N ARG A 113 -3.78 2.94 -14.08
CA ARG A 113 -4.53 4.21 -14.20
C ARG A 113 -4.02 5.12 -15.31
N LYS A 114 -2.70 5.25 -15.45
CA LYS A 114 -2.10 6.22 -16.39
C LYS A 114 -1.89 5.67 -17.81
N VAL A 115 -1.85 4.36 -17.98
CA VAL A 115 -1.54 3.70 -19.26
C VAL A 115 -2.67 2.77 -19.69
N THR A 116 -3.03 1.77 -18.88
CA THR A 116 -3.99 0.72 -19.28
C THR A 116 -5.42 1.20 -19.40
N ARG A 117 -5.90 1.96 -18.41
CA ARG A 117 -7.25 2.55 -18.35
C ARG A 117 -7.18 4.07 -18.35
N LYS A 118 -6.29 4.64 -19.16
CA LYS A 118 -6.12 6.09 -19.29
C LYS A 118 -7.40 6.77 -19.76
N ASP A 119 -8.21 6.08 -20.55
CA ASP A 119 -9.54 6.48 -21.02
C ASP A 119 -10.52 6.71 -19.86
N PHE A 120 -10.45 5.89 -18.81
CA PHE A 120 -11.32 6.03 -17.62
C PHE A 120 -10.78 7.02 -16.59
N PHE A 121 -9.47 6.97 -16.30
CA PHE A 121 -8.86 7.81 -15.25
C PHE A 121 -8.32 9.14 -15.76
N GLU A 122 -8.42 9.41 -17.07
CA GLU A 122 -7.93 10.64 -17.71
C GLU A 122 -6.44 10.92 -17.46
N GLY A 123 -5.65 9.87 -17.21
CA GLY A 123 -4.23 9.98 -16.86
C GLY A 123 -3.95 10.39 -15.40
N VAL A 124 -4.97 10.46 -14.54
CA VAL A 124 -4.84 10.78 -13.13
C VAL A 124 -4.58 9.51 -12.31
N GLY A 125 -3.47 9.49 -11.56
CA GLY A 125 -3.11 8.39 -10.68
C GLY A 125 -3.93 8.38 -9.38
N GLY A 126 -4.32 9.56 -8.89
CA GLY A 126 -4.98 9.76 -7.60
C GLY A 126 -4.00 9.85 -6.43
N LEU A 127 -4.54 10.05 -5.23
CA LEU A 127 -3.77 10.44 -4.04
C LEU A 127 -2.65 9.46 -3.63
N LEU A 128 -2.79 8.17 -3.93
CA LEU A 128 -1.83 7.14 -3.55
C LEU A 128 -0.61 7.08 -4.48
N THR A 129 -0.77 7.44 -5.75
CA THR A 129 0.23 7.19 -6.80
C THR A 129 0.76 8.46 -7.47
N GLU A 130 0.05 9.59 -7.34
CA GLU A 130 0.59 10.89 -7.72
C GLU A 130 1.71 11.31 -6.78
N ASN A 131 2.67 12.06 -7.33
CA ASN A 131 3.79 12.68 -6.62
C ASN A 131 3.94 14.15 -7.08
N GLY A 132 4.71 14.95 -6.34
CA GLY A 132 4.99 16.35 -6.72
C GLY A 132 3.73 17.23 -6.78
N GLU A 133 3.68 18.14 -7.75
CA GLU A 133 2.55 19.09 -7.88
C GLU A 133 1.22 18.40 -8.17
N GLY A 134 1.20 17.31 -8.95
CA GLY A 134 -0.02 16.53 -9.20
C GLY A 134 -0.60 15.94 -7.91
N TRP A 135 0.28 15.48 -7.00
CA TRP A 135 -0.14 15.06 -5.67
C TRP A 135 -0.66 16.24 -4.84
N ARG A 136 0.03 17.38 -4.84
CA ARG A 136 -0.38 18.57 -4.08
C ARG A 136 -1.76 19.07 -4.53
N GLU A 137 -1.99 19.13 -5.83
CA GLU A 137 -3.28 19.53 -6.41
C GLU A 137 -4.39 18.55 -6.00
N PHE A 138 -4.16 17.24 -6.11
CA PHE A 138 -5.16 16.25 -5.72
C PHE A 138 -5.42 16.30 -4.21
N ARG A 139 -4.37 16.42 -3.40
CA ARG A 139 -4.44 16.50 -1.94
C ARG A 139 -5.20 17.74 -1.48
N SER A 140 -5.00 18.90 -2.10
CA SER A 140 -5.68 20.14 -1.72
C SER A 140 -7.19 20.07 -1.94
N LYS A 141 -7.65 19.30 -2.93
CA LYS A 141 -9.07 19.06 -3.20
C LYS A 141 -9.70 18.05 -2.23
N VAL A 142 -8.98 16.98 -1.87
CA VAL A 142 -9.50 15.89 -1.02
C VAL A 142 -9.37 16.16 0.48
N ASN A 143 -8.35 16.93 0.91
CA ASN A 143 -8.12 17.20 2.34
C ASN A 143 -9.31 17.89 3.03
N PRO A 144 -9.90 18.97 2.48
CA PRO A 144 -10.99 19.67 3.15
C PRO A 144 -12.17 18.77 3.54
N PRO A 145 -12.79 17.99 2.64
CA PRO A 145 -13.91 17.13 3.02
C PRO A 145 -13.52 15.97 3.95
N MET A 146 -12.29 15.44 3.84
CA MET A 146 -11.89 14.23 4.56
C MET A 146 -11.22 14.47 5.92
N MET A 147 -10.48 15.57 6.08
CA MET A 147 -9.60 15.79 7.25
C MET A 147 -10.10 16.89 8.18
N GLN A 148 -11.11 17.68 7.79
CA GLN A 148 -11.66 18.71 8.66
C GLN A 148 -12.52 18.11 9.75
N HIS A 149 -12.17 18.37 11.02
CA HIS A 149 -12.89 17.82 12.18
C HIS A 149 -14.39 18.15 12.17
N ARG A 150 -14.78 19.34 11.67
CA ARG A 150 -16.19 19.75 11.60
C ARG A 150 -16.99 18.87 10.63
N LEU A 151 -16.39 18.48 9.50
CA LEU A 151 -17.03 17.66 8.48
C LEU A 151 -16.98 16.19 8.86
N THR A 152 -15.91 15.72 9.49
CA THR A 152 -15.87 14.32 9.98
C THR A 152 -16.93 14.01 11.03
N LYS A 153 -17.39 15.00 11.81
CA LYS A 153 -18.53 14.84 12.73
C LYS A 153 -19.84 14.49 12.04
N THR A 154 -20.08 14.91 10.80
CA THR A 154 -21.33 14.60 10.10
C THR A 154 -21.42 13.12 9.74
N TYR A 155 -20.27 12.45 9.60
CA TYR A 155 -20.19 11.01 9.33
C TYR A 155 -20.31 10.14 10.59
N PHE A 156 -20.29 10.74 11.78
CA PHE A 156 -20.38 9.98 13.02
C PHE A 156 -21.67 9.15 13.11
N GLN A 157 -22.83 9.77 12.86
CA GLN A 157 -24.10 9.08 12.99
C GLN A 157 -24.26 7.93 11.97
N PRO A 158 -23.99 8.12 10.66
CA PRO A 158 -24.00 7.02 9.71
C PRO A 158 -23.08 5.84 10.07
N ILE A 159 -21.85 6.12 10.53
CA ILE A 159 -20.91 5.08 10.96
C ILE A 159 -21.43 4.37 12.22
N LEU A 160 -22.00 5.12 13.17
CA LEU A 160 -22.57 4.56 14.40
C LEU A 160 -23.73 3.61 14.08
N ASP A 161 -24.61 3.98 13.15
CA ASP A 161 -25.75 3.15 12.75
C ASP A 161 -25.28 1.83 12.13
N VAL A 162 -24.35 1.89 11.16
CA VAL A 162 -23.71 0.70 10.57
C VAL A 162 -23.00 -0.16 11.63
N THR A 163 -22.34 0.49 12.61
CA THR A 163 -21.65 -0.21 13.69
C THR A 163 -22.64 -0.90 14.65
N ASN A 164 -23.77 -0.28 14.96
CA ASN A 164 -24.81 -0.89 15.78
C ASN A 164 -25.42 -2.13 15.10
N GLU A 165 -25.66 -2.05 13.79
CA GLU A 165 -26.09 -3.20 12.99
C GLU A 165 -25.04 -4.31 13.00
N PHE A 166 -23.76 -3.96 12.85
CA PHE A 166 -22.67 -4.93 12.95
C PHE A 166 -22.60 -5.59 14.33
N ILE A 167 -22.78 -4.84 15.42
CA ILE A 167 -22.83 -5.40 16.77
C ILE A 167 -24.01 -6.37 16.93
N ALA A 168 -25.19 -6.02 16.40
CA ALA A 168 -26.34 -6.92 16.40
C ALA A 168 -26.06 -8.20 15.60
N ARG A 169 -25.41 -8.08 14.44
CA ARG A 169 -24.97 -9.21 13.62
C ARG A 169 -23.97 -10.10 14.34
N VAL A 170 -22.94 -9.52 14.98
CA VAL A 170 -21.98 -10.25 15.80
C VAL A 170 -22.70 -11.07 16.88
N ARG A 171 -23.66 -10.47 17.59
CA ARG A 171 -24.46 -11.20 18.61
C ARG A 171 -25.25 -12.36 18.01
N SER A 172 -25.77 -12.21 16.79
CA SER A 172 -26.53 -13.28 16.13
C SER A 172 -25.68 -14.42 15.56
N LEU A 173 -24.40 -14.17 15.29
CA LEU A 173 -23.49 -15.14 14.69
C LEU A 173 -22.72 -15.99 15.72
N ARG A 174 -22.79 -15.63 17.00
CA ARG A 174 -22.15 -16.40 18.06
C ARG A 174 -22.74 -17.79 18.15
N ASP A 175 -21.87 -18.77 18.36
CA ASP A 175 -22.28 -20.12 18.66
C ASP A 175 -22.72 -20.28 20.13
N ALA A 176 -22.98 -21.53 20.55
CA ALA A 176 -23.38 -21.83 21.92
C ALA A 176 -22.30 -21.53 22.98
N ASN A 177 -21.04 -21.33 22.57
CA ASN A 177 -19.91 -21.02 23.44
C ASN A 177 -19.56 -19.52 23.44
N ASP A 178 -20.40 -18.66 22.87
CA ASP A 178 -20.11 -17.24 22.64
C ASP A 178 -18.91 -16.99 21.69
N GLU A 179 -18.56 -17.97 20.85
CA GLU A 179 -17.45 -17.87 19.91
C GLU A 179 -17.94 -17.39 18.53
N MET A 180 -17.08 -16.62 17.85
CA MET A 180 -17.34 -16.15 16.49
C MET A 180 -16.98 -17.23 15.46
N PRO A 181 -17.61 -17.21 14.26
CA PRO A 181 -17.21 -18.08 13.15
C PRO A 181 -15.72 -17.94 12.79
N GLU A 182 -15.14 -19.01 12.26
CA GLU A 182 -13.73 -19.04 11.82
C GLU A 182 -13.41 -17.92 10.82
N ASP A 183 -14.36 -17.57 9.95
CA ASP A 183 -14.25 -16.54 8.93
C ASP A 183 -14.70 -15.14 9.39
N PHE A 184 -14.66 -14.86 10.70
CA PHE A 184 -15.06 -13.56 11.26
C PHE A 184 -14.36 -12.35 10.61
N SER A 185 -13.17 -12.54 10.02
CA SER A 185 -12.50 -11.51 9.22
C SER A 185 -13.35 -11.00 8.05
N ASN A 186 -14.15 -11.86 7.41
CA ASN A 186 -15.08 -11.47 6.36
C ASN A 186 -16.21 -10.56 6.89
N GLU A 187 -16.64 -10.79 8.13
CA GLU A 187 -17.62 -9.93 8.80
C GLU A 187 -17.04 -8.53 9.10
N LEU A 188 -15.75 -8.44 9.44
CA LEU A 188 -15.04 -7.17 9.54
C LEU A 188 -14.91 -6.47 8.18
N PHE A 189 -14.69 -7.21 7.09
CA PHE A 189 -14.66 -6.63 5.74
C PHE A 189 -16.03 -6.08 5.31
N LYS A 190 -17.12 -6.79 5.62
CA LYS A 190 -18.50 -6.31 5.37
C LYS A 190 -18.78 -5.01 6.13
N TRP A 191 -18.44 -4.96 7.41
CA TRP A 191 -18.59 -3.73 8.21
C TRP A 191 -17.74 -2.58 7.67
N SER A 192 -16.48 -2.85 7.32
CA SER A 192 -15.58 -1.83 6.76
C SER A 192 -16.09 -1.29 5.43
N LEU A 193 -16.58 -2.16 4.54
CA LEU A 193 -17.10 -1.78 3.22
C LEU A 193 -18.39 -0.97 3.35
N GLU A 194 -19.33 -1.40 4.20
CA GLU A 194 -20.57 -0.66 4.45
C GLU A 194 -20.26 0.73 5.04
N SER A 195 -19.33 0.79 6.00
CA SER A 195 -18.95 2.04 6.67
C SER A 195 -18.31 3.03 5.70
N ILE A 196 -17.31 2.60 4.91
CA ILE A 196 -16.63 3.53 3.99
C ILE A 196 -17.53 3.95 2.84
N THR A 197 -18.41 3.07 2.37
CA THR A 197 -19.35 3.40 1.28
C THR A 197 -20.41 4.40 1.76
N MET A 198 -20.86 4.29 3.01
CA MET A 198 -21.72 5.31 3.61
C MET A 198 -21.05 6.68 3.67
N VAL A 199 -19.77 6.74 4.02
CA VAL A 199 -19.04 8.01 4.08
C VAL A 199 -18.74 8.58 2.69
N ALA A 200 -18.30 7.72 1.78
CA ALA A 200 -17.79 8.15 0.48
C ALA A 200 -18.90 8.39 -0.56
N LEU A 201 -19.96 7.57 -0.53
CA LEU A 201 -21.01 7.57 -1.55
C LEU A 201 -22.40 7.91 -1.00
N ASP A 202 -22.56 8.03 0.33
CA ASP A 202 -23.88 8.17 0.98
C ASP A 202 -24.84 7.04 0.56
N LYS A 203 -24.30 5.80 0.53
CA LYS A 203 -25.02 4.60 0.10
C LYS A 203 -24.83 3.43 1.06
N ARG A 204 -25.94 2.75 1.31
CA ARG A 204 -25.99 1.44 1.96
C ARG A 204 -25.87 0.37 0.88
N LEU A 205 -24.84 -0.47 0.99
CA LEU A 205 -24.64 -1.60 0.07
C LEU A 205 -25.33 -2.88 0.56
N GLY A 206 -25.78 -2.89 1.81
CA GLY A 206 -26.41 -4.07 2.42
C GLY A 206 -25.40 -5.14 2.80
N CYS A 207 -24.11 -4.80 3.04
CA CYS A 207 -23.07 -5.78 3.35
C CYS A 207 -23.39 -6.61 4.59
N LEU A 208 -24.20 -6.08 5.51
CA LEU A 208 -24.52 -6.70 6.81
C LEU A 208 -25.85 -7.48 6.79
N GLU A 209 -26.51 -7.61 5.64
CA GLU A 209 -27.75 -8.38 5.53
C GLU A 209 -27.56 -9.84 5.97
N PRO A 210 -28.50 -10.42 6.76
CA PRO A 210 -28.36 -11.78 7.31
C PRO A 210 -28.09 -12.85 6.24
N ASN A 211 -28.69 -12.72 5.07
CA ASN A 211 -28.64 -13.69 3.97
C ASN A 211 -27.88 -13.16 2.75
N LEU A 212 -26.82 -12.38 2.97
CA LEU A 212 -26.00 -11.88 1.87
C LEU A 212 -25.41 -13.05 1.06
N ARG A 213 -25.76 -13.11 -0.22
CA ARG A 213 -25.32 -14.20 -1.10
C ARG A 213 -23.82 -14.08 -1.41
N PRO A 214 -23.10 -15.21 -1.60
CA PRO A 214 -21.69 -15.19 -1.99
C PRO A 214 -21.40 -14.49 -3.33
N ASP A 215 -22.39 -14.47 -4.24
CA ASP A 215 -22.34 -13.82 -5.55
C ASP A 215 -22.97 -12.42 -5.56
N SER A 216 -23.28 -11.86 -4.38
CA SER A 216 -23.73 -10.47 -4.25
C SER A 216 -22.61 -9.49 -4.59
N GLU A 217 -22.97 -8.33 -5.12
CA GLU A 217 -22.01 -7.27 -5.48
C GLU A 217 -21.06 -6.90 -4.31
N PRO A 218 -21.54 -6.66 -3.07
CA PRO A 218 -20.65 -6.29 -1.97
C PRO A 218 -19.67 -7.41 -1.60
N GLN A 219 -20.10 -8.67 -1.65
CA GLN A 219 -19.19 -9.80 -1.38
C GLN A 219 -18.17 -9.97 -2.52
N LEU A 220 -18.57 -9.75 -3.78
CA LEU A 220 -17.65 -9.75 -4.92
C LEU A 220 -16.63 -8.60 -4.82
N MET A 221 -17.03 -7.41 -4.36
CA MET A 221 -16.11 -6.31 -4.08
C MET A 221 -15.07 -6.68 -3.01
N ILE A 222 -15.50 -7.28 -1.89
CA ILE A 222 -14.60 -7.75 -0.82
C ILE A 222 -13.60 -8.78 -1.38
N ASN A 223 -14.11 -9.76 -2.13
CA ASN A 223 -13.28 -10.80 -2.74
C ASN A 223 -12.28 -10.20 -3.73
N ALA A 224 -12.72 -9.24 -4.56
CA ALA A 224 -11.87 -8.58 -5.54
C ALA A 224 -10.73 -7.80 -4.86
N VAL A 225 -11.02 -7.02 -3.82
CA VAL A 225 -10.01 -6.27 -3.05
C VAL A 225 -8.99 -7.21 -2.41
N ASN A 226 -9.43 -8.32 -1.81
CA ASN A 226 -8.53 -9.31 -1.22
C ASN A 226 -7.59 -9.94 -2.26
N GLU A 227 -8.08 -10.23 -3.47
CA GLU A 227 -7.25 -10.75 -4.55
C GLU A 227 -6.34 -9.67 -5.18
N LEU A 228 -6.77 -8.40 -5.19
CA LEU A 228 -5.93 -7.28 -5.61
C LEU A 228 -4.69 -7.14 -4.73
N PHE A 229 -4.85 -7.24 -3.40
CA PHE A 229 -3.72 -7.21 -2.47
C PHE A 229 -2.71 -8.34 -2.73
N LYS A 230 -3.19 -9.56 -3.04
CA LYS A 230 -2.30 -10.68 -3.41
C LYS A 230 -1.54 -10.41 -4.71
N CYS A 231 -2.18 -9.78 -5.69
CA CYS A 231 -1.53 -9.39 -6.93
C CYS A 231 -0.48 -8.30 -6.67
N TRP A 232 -0.77 -7.29 -5.83
CA TRP A 232 0.16 -6.24 -5.44
C TRP A 232 1.39 -6.78 -4.73
N GLU A 233 1.22 -7.73 -3.80
CA GLU A 233 2.36 -8.34 -3.12
C GLU A 233 3.34 -8.98 -4.11
N ILE A 234 2.83 -9.67 -5.14
CA ILE A 234 3.66 -10.32 -6.16
C ILE A 234 4.31 -9.31 -7.11
N MET A 235 3.61 -8.23 -7.45
CA MET A 235 4.05 -7.29 -8.49
C MET A 235 4.92 -6.14 -7.98
N ASP A 236 4.60 -5.59 -6.80
CA ASP A 236 5.21 -4.37 -6.27
C ASP A 236 6.03 -4.60 -4.99
N LEU A 237 5.81 -5.69 -4.24
CA LEU A 237 6.61 -6.04 -3.05
C LEU A 237 7.70 -7.09 -3.31
N LYS A 238 7.71 -7.69 -4.50
CA LYS A 238 8.71 -8.68 -4.92
C LYS A 238 9.31 -8.28 -6.28
N PRO A 239 10.57 -8.64 -6.57
CA PRO A 239 11.13 -8.46 -7.89
C PRO A 239 10.24 -9.15 -8.94
N SER A 240 9.72 -8.38 -9.89
CA SER A 240 8.74 -8.85 -10.86
C SER A 240 8.92 -8.22 -12.23
N ILE A 241 8.68 -9.00 -13.28
CA ILE A 241 8.89 -8.62 -14.68
C ILE A 241 7.60 -8.14 -15.37
N TRP A 242 6.53 -7.88 -14.60
CA TRP A 242 5.24 -7.44 -15.14
C TRP A 242 5.33 -6.13 -15.95
N LYS A 243 6.36 -5.31 -15.70
CA LYS A 243 6.65 -4.09 -16.48
C LYS A 243 7.20 -4.36 -17.89
N VAL A 244 7.65 -5.59 -18.15
CA VAL A 244 8.28 -6.00 -19.41
C VAL A 244 7.36 -6.91 -20.22
N ILE A 245 6.69 -7.86 -19.56
CA ILE A 245 5.76 -8.79 -20.18
C ILE A 245 4.44 -8.83 -19.43
N SER A 246 3.36 -9.17 -20.14
CA SER A 246 2.04 -9.37 -19.54
C SER A 246 2.01 -10.68 -18.74
N THR A 247 2.45 -10.62 -17.48
CA THR A 247 2.46 -11.78 -16.58
C THR A 247 1.04 -12.23 -16.23
N PRO A 248 0.81 -13.50 -15.85
CA PRO A 248 -0.49 -13.95 -15.38
C PRO A 248 -1.04 -13.12 -14.21
N THR A 249 -0.17 -12.71 -13.28
CA THR A 249 -0.55 -11.84 -12.16
C THR A 249 -1.00 -10.46 -12.62
N TRP A 250 -0.32 -9.87 -13.62
CA TRP A 250 -0.73 -8.60 -14.21
C TRP A 250 -2.10 -8.71 -14.89
N ILE A 251 -2.32 -9.76 -15.71
CA ILE A 251 -3.61 -9.99 -16.38
C ILE A 251 -4.73 -10.16 -15.35
N ARG A 252 -4.47 -10.88 -14.26
CA ARG A 252 -5.43 -11.05 -13.17
C ARG A 252 -5.71 -9.72 -12.46
N PHE A 253 -4.68 -8.93 -12.17
CA PHE A 253 -4.82 -7.62 -11.57
C PHE A 253 -5.68 -6.69 -12.43
N VAL A 254 -5.42 -6.63 -13.74
CA VAL A 254 -6.21 -5.83 -14.69
C VAL A 254 -7.69 -6.23 -14.63
N LYS A 255 -8.00 -7.53 -14.76
CA LYS A 255 -9.39 -8.02 -14.66
C LYS A 255 -10.08 -7.65 -13.34
N LEU A 256 -9.37 -7.72 -12.22
CA LEU A 256 -9.90 -7.36 -10.91
C LEU A 256 -10.11 -5.85 -10.75
N MET A 257 -9.23 -5.03 -11.34
CA MET A 257 -9.40 -3.58 -11.35
C MET A 257 -10.51 -3.15 -12.32
N ASP A 258 -10.67 -3.86 -13.44
CA ASP A 258 -11.70 -3.61 -14.44
C ASP A 258 -13.10 -3.71 -13.83
N PHE A 259 -13.31 -4.66 -12.90
CA PHE A 259 -14.55 -4.79 -12.10
C PHE A 259 -14.97 -3.49 -11.38
N PHE A 260 -14.04 -2.59 -11.06
CA PHE A 260 -14.34 -1.30 -10.40
C PHE A 260 -14.46 -0.13 -11.39
N THR A 261 -14.31 -0.37 -12.69
CA THR A 261 -14.23 0.67 -13.73
C THR A 261 -15.12 0.38 -14.94
N GLU A 262 -15.83 -0.75 -14.93
CA GLU A 262 -16.92 -1.11 -15.84
C GLU A 262 -18.26 -0.82 -15.17
#